data_AF-A0A2V7L6R5-F1
#
_entry.id   AF-A0A2V7L6R5-F1
#
_cell.length_a   1.000
_cell.length_b   1.000
_cell.length_c   1.000
_cell.angle_alpha   90.00
_cell.angle_beta   90.00
_cell.angle_gamma   90.00
#
_symmetry.space_group_name_H-M   'P 1'
#
loop_
_entity.id
_entity.type
_entity.pdbx_description
1 polymer ?
#
loop_
_entity_poly.entity_id
_entity_poly.type
_entity_poly.pdbx_seq_one_letter_code
_entity_poly.pdbx_strand_id
1 'polypeptide(L)'
;MPLRVPELAPSLGRLLVPRRLEEPWVPLDDIREELATRVIELGGEARAAAAREDRDRVLDAVSRRAWLAAWEGAVRRSGERVVAAVDGAIERAARRVRMPRRPRRRLLLVGSEKRAIAARLAAGGEALVAALDALDAVAARVRDASVLDKAAHADWQEALRTSARRLEAAWLALETQVADEQRRWAEEIDAVARWRPSLWPLIALWTPLAIVLVWLGLVLGGYVPAPAWLAARLGF
;
A
#
# COMPACT_ATOMS: atom_id res chain seq x y z
N MET A 1 36.95 13.55 24.84
CA MET A 1 35.61 14.07 24.61
C MET A 1 34.73 12.95 24.10
N PRO A 2 33.70 12.57 24.87
CA PRO A 2 32.78 11.52 24.48
C PRO A 2 31.95 11.95 23.27
N LEU A 3 31.63 10.99 22.40
CA LEU A 3 30.80 11.20 21.23
C LEU A 3 29.38 11.57 21.68
N ARG A 4 28.95 12.82 21.50
CA ARG A 4 27.61 13.26 21.90
C ARG A 4 26.60 12.92 20.81
N VAL A 5 25.59 12.12 21.13
CA VAL A 5 24.48 11.81 20.23
C VAL A 5 23.40 12.89 20.37
N PRO A 6 22.93 13.51 19.28
CA PRO A 6 21.87 14.51 19.36
C PRO A 6 20.52 13.87 19.67
N GLU A 7 19.61 14.61 20.30
CA GLU A 7 18.22 14.20 20.39
C GLU A 7 17.56 14.25 19.01
N LEU A 8 16.96 13.13 18.60
CA LEU A 8 16.37 12.96 17.27
C LEU A 8 14.92 13.45 17.20
N ALA A 9 14.19 13.42 18.31
CA ALA A 9 12.77 13.78 18.37
C ALA A 9 12.44 15.16 17.75
N PRO A 10 13.23 16.24 17.99
CA PRO A 10 12.99 17.53 17.34
C PRO A 10 13.12 17.50 15.81
N SER A 11 13.87 16.54 15.27
CA SER A 11 14.11 16.40 13.82
C SER A 11 13.13 15.46 13.11
N LEU A 12 12.23 14.82 13.86
CA LEU A 12 11.22 13.88 13.32
C LEU A 12 9.84 14.52 13.15
N GLY A 13 9.60 15.72 13.70
CA GLY A 13 8.44 16.56 13.38
C GLY A 13 7.10 15.82 13.29
N ARG A 14 6.55 15.78 12.07
CA ARG A 14 5.25 15.16 11.74
C ARG A 14 5.26 13.63 11.80
N LEU A 15 6.43 13.00 11.76
CA LEU A 15 6.55 11.55 11.96
C LEU A 15 6.14 11.18 13.39
N LEU A 16 6.38 12.04 14.39
CA LEU A 16 5.96 11.80 15.77
C LEU A 16 4.55 12.30 16.02
N VAL A 17 4.25 13.53 15.61
CA VAL A 17 2.95 14.16 15.81
C VAL A 17 2.28 14.36 14.44
N PRO A 18 1.45 13.40 14.00
CA PRO A 18 0.80 13.49 12.71
C PRO A 18 -0.22 14.64 12.76
N ARG A 19 -0.23 15.47 11.72
CA ARG A 19 -1.23 16.54 11.56
C ARG A 19 -2.06 16.22 10.33
N ARG A 20 -3.08 15.39 10.51
CA ARG A 20 -4.03 15.06 9.43
C ARG A 20 -5.39 15.67 9.73
N LEU A 21 -5.99 16.27 8.71
CA LEU A 21 -7.35 16.83 8.75
C LEU A 21 -8.41 15.82 8.28
N GLU A 22 -7.99 14.83 7.49
CA GLU A 22 -8.85 13.80 6.89
C GLU A 22 -8.40 12.41 7.32
N GLU A 23 -9.36 11.50 7.42
CA GLU A 23 -9.10 10.09 7.74
C GLU A 23 -8.45 9.39 6.54
N PRO A 24 -7.30 8.73 6.72
CA PRO A 24 -6.60 8.07 5.62
C PRO A 24 -7.39 6.87 5.12
N TRP A 25 -7.36 6.61 3.80
CA TRP A 25 -7.96 5.41 3.22
C TRP A 25 -7.37 4.11 3.77
N VAL A 26 -6.05 4.11 4.04
CA VAL A 26 -5.34 3.00 4.68
C VAL A 26 -4.72 3.50 5.98
N PRO A 27 -5.10 2.94 7.15
CA PRO A 27 -4.47 3.30 8.42
C PRO A 27 -3.03 2.75 8.47
N LEU A 28 -2.07 3.67 8.57
CA LEU A 28 -0.63 3.37 8.66
C LEU A 28 0.00 3.89 9.96
N ASP A 29 -0.83 4.36 10.89
CA ASP A 29 -0.35 5.04 12.10
C ASP A 29 0.39 4.10 13.06
N ASP A 30 -0.01 2.84 13.14
CA ASP A 30 0.73 1.79 13.85
C ASP A 30 2.14 1.58 13.25
N ILE A 31 2.26 1.56 11.92
CA ILE A 31 3.54 1.40 11.22
C ILE A 31 4.42 2.64 11.43
N ARG A 32 3.81 3.84 11.35
CA ARG A 32 4.48 5.12 11.63
C ARG A 32 5.05 5.15 13.04
N GLU A 33 4.24 4.81 14.03
CA GLU A 33 4.60 4.83 15.44
C GLU A 33 5.71 3.83 15.73
N GLU A 34 5.66 2.63 15.16
CA GLU A 34 6.72 1.64 15.31
C GLU A 34 8.03 2.10 14.66
N LEU A 35 7.98 2.71 13.46
CA LEU A 35 9.16 3.28 12.81
C LEU A 35 9.78 4.39 13.66
N ALA A 36 8.97 5.33 14.13
CA ALA A 36 9.42 6.45 14.95
C ALA A 36 10.01 5.96 16.28
N THR A 37 9.34 5.00 16.93
CA THR A 37 9.80 4.35 18.15
C THR A 37 11.14 3.69 17.91
N ARG A 38 11.28 2.90 16.84
CA ARG A 38 12.53 2.19 16.55
C ARG A 38 13.70 3.17 16.36
N VAL A 39 13.50 4.28 15.67
CA VAL A 39 14.56 5.28 15.46
C VAL A 39 14.94 5.99 16.77
N ILE A 40 13.96 6.27 17.64
CA ILE A 40 14.23 6.80 18.98
C ILE A 40 15.00 5.79 19.83
N GLU A 41 14.64 4.51 19.79
CA GLU A 41 15.36 3.43 20.48
C GLU A 41 16.82 3.35 20.01
N LEU A 42 17.07 3.36 18.70
CA LEU A 42 18.44 3.36 18.16
C LEU A 42 19.25 4.57 18.66
N GLY A 43 18.62 5.76 18.70
CA GLY A 43 19.23 6.95 19.31
C GLY A 43 19.49 6.80 20.81
N GLY A 44 18.60 6.13 21.54
CA GLY A 44 18.74 5.80 22.95
C GLY A 44 19.87 4.80 23.23
N GLU A 45 19.95 3.73 22.44
CA GLU A 45 21.03 2.75 22.46
C GLU A 45 22.39 3.42 22.23
N ALA A 46 22.47 4.32 21.24
CA ALA A 46 23.65 5.11 20.97
C ALA A 46 24.02 6.05 22.14
N ARG A 47 23.04 6.73 22.75
CA ARG A 47 23.28 7.57 23.95
C ARG A 47 23.79 6.75 25.14
N ALA A 48 23.23 5.56 25.36
CA ALA A 48 23.67 4.66 26.41
C ALA A 48 25.09 4.14 26.18
N ALA A 49 25.46 3.84 24.92
CA ALA A 49 26.83 3.49 24.54
C ALA A 49 27.80 4.67 24.73
N ALA A 50 27.39 5.88 24.37
CA ALA A 50 28.19 7.09 24.55
C ALA A 50 28.51 7.36 26.04
N ALA A 51 27.57 7.09 26.94
CA ALA A 51 27.78 7.20 28.38
C ALA A 51 28.80 6.18 28.94
N ARG A 52 29.01 5.07 28.23
CA ARG A 52 30.03 4.05 28.53
C ARG A 52 31.35 4.26 27.78
N GLU A 53 31.47 5.36 27.05
CA GLU A 53 32.62 5.70 26.20
C GLU A 53 32.91 4.65 25.11
N ASP A 54 31.90 3.85 24.73
CA ASP A 54 32.00 2.81 23.70
C ASP A 54 31.66 3.38 22.32
N ARG A 55 32.69 3.94 21.66
CA ARG A 55 32.55 4.65 20.38
C ARG A 55 31.98 3.79 19.27
N ASP A 56 32.50 2.58 19.09
CA ASP A 56 32.08 1.72 17.99
C ASP A 56 30.61 1.34 18.14
N ARG A 57 30.18 1.06 19.36
CA ARG A 57 28.78 0.76 19.64
C ARG A 57 27.85 1.96 19.43
N VAL A 58 28.32 3.20 19.65
CA VAL A 58 27.56 4.41 19.28
C VAL A 58 27.33 4.45 17.77
N LEU A 59 28.39 4.29 16.99
CA LEU A 59 28.32 4.37 15.52
C LEU A 59 27.48 3.23 14.93
N ASP A 60 27.59 2.03 15.49
CA ASP A 60 26.83 0.86 15.04
C ASP A 60 25.33 0.98 15.33
N ALA A 61 24.95 1.53 16.50
CA ALA A 61 23.56 1.71 16.91
C ALA A 61 22.79 2.65 15.98
N VAL A 62 23.39 3.76 15.55
CA VAL A 62 22.79 4.71 14.58
C VAL A 62 23.36 4.56 13.17
N SER A 63 23.79 3.35 12.82
CA SER A 63 24.35 3.06 11.50
C SER A 63 23.30 3.16 10.39
N ARG A 64 23.80 3.40 9.17
CA ARG A 64 23.02 3.28 7.93
C ARG A 64 22.20 1.99 7.89
N ARG A 65 22.82 0.85 8.24
CA ARG A 65 22.16 -0.47 8.21
C ARG A 65 20.97 -0.53 9.15
N ALA A 66 21.11 -0.03 10.38
CA ALA A 66 20.05 -0.06 11.37
C ALA A 66 18.83 0.78 10.95
N TRP A 67 19.08 2.00 10.45
CA TRP A 67 18.04 2.90 9.99
C TRP A 67 17.37 2.42 8.71
N LEU A 68 18.16 1.93 7.74
CA LEU A 68 17.64 1.41 6.48
C LEU A 68 16.75 0.19 6.71
N ALA A 69 17.14 -0.72 7.61
CA ALA A 69 16.32 -1.89 7.95
C ALA A 69 14.97 -1.49 8.57
N ALA A 70 14.96 -0.47 9.45
CA ALA A 70 13.72 0.06 10.02
C ALA A 70 12.81 0.67 8.92
N TRP A 71 13.38 1.47 8.03
CA TRP A 71 12.68 2.06 6.90
C TRP A 71 12.11 1.01 5.94
N GLU A 72 12.92 0.06 5.46
CA GLU A 72 12.48 -0.99 4.55
C GLU A 72 11.40 -1.88 5.17
N GLY A 73 11.51 -2.16 6.47
CA GLY A 73 10.48 -2.85 7.24
C GLY A 73 9.14 -2.11 7.23
N ALA A 74 9.17 -0.79 7.43
CA ALA A 74 7.99 0.06 7.38
C ALA A 74 7.38 0.11 5.96
N VAL A 75 8.20 0.35 4.92
CA VAL A 75 7.75 0.39 3.52
C VAL A 75 7.08 -0.93 3.12
N ARG A 76 7.70 -2.06 3.46
CA ARG A 76 7.16 -3.40 3.15
C ARG A 76 5.78 -3.60 3.78
N ARG A 77 5.64 -3.31 5.09
CA ARG A 77 4.35 -3.45 5.79
C ARG A 77 3.29 -2.51 5.23
N SER A 78 3.66 -1.28 4.91
CA SER A 78 2.76 -0.33 4.25
C SER A 78 2.30 -0.85 2.89
N GLY A 79 3.22 -1.39 2.08
CA GLY A 79 2.89 -1.98 0.78
C GLY A 79 1.95 -3.19 0.89
N GLU A 80 2.21 -4.11 1.81
CA GLU A 80 1.33 -5.24 2.09
C GLU A 80 -0.09 -4.77 2.47
N ARG A 81 -0.18 -3.72 3.28
CA ARG A 81 -1.47 -3.19 3.73
C ARG A 81 -2.23 -2.45 2.63
N VAL A 82 -1.55 -1.68 1.79
CA VAL A 82 -2.14 -1.04 0.61
C VAL A 82 -2.68 -2.09 -0.36
N VAL A 83 -1.90 -3.12 -0.65
CA VAL A 83 -2.33 -4.25 -1.50
C VAL A 83 -3.59 -4.91 -0.93
N ALA A 84 -3.62 -5.19 0.38
CA ALA A 84 -4.79 -5.76 1.03
C ALA A 84 -6.01 -4.82 0.97
N ALA A 85 -5.81 -3.51 1.09
CA ALA A 85 -6.86 -2.51 0.98
C ALA A 85 -7.46 -2.44 -0.43
N VAL A 86 -6.63 -2.48 -1.47
CA VAL A 86 -7.06 -2.54 -2.88
C VAL A 86 -7.86 -3.82 -3.13
N ASP A 87 -7.28 -4.99 -2.83
CA ASP A 87 -7.94 -6.29 -3.03
C ASP A 87 -9.29 -6.31 -2.28
N GLY A 88 -9.33 -5.81 -1.05
CA GLY A 88 -10.55 -5.69 -0.25
C GLY A 88 -11.57 -4.69 -0.81
N ALA A 89 -11.14 -3.59 -1.44
CA ALA A 89 -12.03 -2.63 -2.08
C ALA A 89 -12.66 -3.21 -3.36
N ILE A 90 -11.86 -3.83 -4.23
CA ILE A 90 -12.33 -4.55 -5.43
C ILE A 90 -13.34 -5.63 -5.04
N GLU A 91 -13.01 -6.43 -4.02
CA GLU A 91 -13.86 -7.53 -3.58
C GLU A 91 -15.18 -7.05 -2.94
N ARG A 92 -15.16 -5.89 -2.27
CA ARG A 92 -16.39 -5.23 -1.79
C ARG A 92 -17.23 -4.73 -2.96
N ALA A 93 -16.64 -4.07 -3.96
CA ALA A 93 -17.36 -3.61 -5.15
C ALA A 93 -17.99 -4.77 -5.92
N ALA A 94 -17.23 -5.83 -6.20
CA ALA A 94 -17.70 -7.03 -6.89
C ALA A 94 -18.85 -7.73 -6.15
N ARG A 95 -18.82 -7.76 -4.80
CA ARG A 95 -19.92 -8.31 -3.99
C ARG A 95 -21.19 -7.48 -4.08
N ARG A 96 -21.10 -6.14 -4.08
CA ARG A 96 -22.28 -5.26 -4.18
C ARG A 96 -23.06 -5.50 -5.48
N VAL A 97 -22.36 -5.72 -6.59
CA VAL A 97 -22.97 -6.01 -7.90
C VAL A 97 -23.30 -7.49 -8.12
N ARG A 98 -23.15 -8.34 -7.09
CA ARG A 98 -23.37 -9.79 -7.15
C ARG A 98 -22.60 -10.48 -8.29
N MET A 99 -21.37 -10.04 -8.53
CA MET A 99 -20.55 -10.57 -9.62
C MET A 99 -20.28 -12.09 -9.43
N PRO A 100 -20.36 -12.90 -10.50
CA PRO A 100 -20.04 -14.33 -10.44
C PRO A 100 -18.59 -14.60 -10.00
N ARG A 101 -18.35 -15.76 -9.36
CA ARG A 101 -17.06 -16.11 -8.75
C ARG A 101 -15.86 -16.13 -9.71
N ARG A 102 -16.07 -16.57 -10.95
CA ARG A 102 -14.98 -16.70 -11.95
C ARG A 102 -14.39 -15.34 -12.37
N PRO A 103 -15.20 -14.37 -12.87
CA PRO A 103 -14.67 -13.04 -13.19
C PRO A 103 -14.14 -12.31 -11.95
N ARG A 104 -14.82 -12.45 -10.80
CA ARG A 104 -14.38 -11.86 -9.53
C ARG A 104 -12.94 -12.25 -9.14
N ARG A 105 -12.56 -13.53 -9.28
CA ARG A 105 -11.19 -13.98 -8.98
C ARG A 105 -10.11 -13.40 -9.91
N ARG A 106 -10.48 -12.98 -11.12
CA ARG A 106 -9.56 -12.41 -12.11
C ARG A 106 -9.29 -10.91 -11.89
N LEU A 107 -10.07 -10.26 -11.03
CA LEU A 107 -9.95 -8.83 -10.71
C LEU A 107 -8.98 -8.55 -9.56
N LEU A 108 -8.54 -9.57 -8.82
CA LEU A 108 -7.59 -9.38 -7.73
C LEU A 108 -6.21 -9.06 -8.27
N LEU A 109 -5.43 -8.31 -7.48
CA LEU A 109 -4.11 -7.86 -7.86
C LEU A 109 -3.20 -9.02 -8.23
N VAL A 110 -2.55 -8.92 -9.39
CA VAL A 110 -1.55 -9.86 -9.86
C VAL A 110 -0.18 -9.51 -9.29
N GLY A 111 0.76 -10.46 -9.24
CA GLY A 111 2.09 -10.27 -8.66
C GLY A 111 2.92 -9.14 -9.30
N SER A 112 2.65 -8.75 -10.55
CA SER A 112 3.25 -7.57 -11.18
C SER A 112 2.74 -6.27 -10.56
N GLU A 113 1.44 -6.15 -10.33
CA GLU A 113 0.81 -4.96 -9.76
C GLU A 113 1.21 -4.77 -8.30
N LYS A 114 1.24 -5.87 -7.52
CA LYS A 114 1.74 -5.86 -6.14
C LYS A 114 3.18 -5.34 -6.07
N ARG A 115 4.05 -5.79 -6.98
CA ARG A 115 5.43 -5.30 -7.08
C ARG A 115 5.50 -3.84 -7.52
N ALA A 116 4.64 -3.42 -8.45
CA ALA A 116 4.59 -2.03 -8.90
C ALA A 116 4.14 -1.07 -7.78
N ILE A 117 3.18 -1.47 -6.94
CA ILE A 117 2.77 -0.70 -5.75
C ILE A 117 3.95 -0.60 -4.78
N ALA A 118 4.59 -1.72 -4.45
CA ALA A 118 5.73 -1.74 -3.54
C ALA A 118 6.90 -0.86 -4.04
N ALA A 119 7.23 -0.92 -5.33
CA ALA A 119 8.29 -0.11 -5.93
C ALA A 119 7.99 1.39 -5.85
N ARG A 120 6.74 1.79 -6.13
CA ARG A 120 6.33 3.20 -6.04
C ARG A 120 6.35 3.72 -4.61
N LEU A 121 5.92 2.92 -3.64
CA LEU A 121 6.00 3.28 -2.22
C LEU A 121 7.45 3.41 -1.75
N ALA A 122 8.36 2.58 -2.25
CA ALA A 122 9.78 2.63 -1.93
C ALA A 122 10.51 3.84 -2.54
N ALA A 123 10.05 4.35 -3.69
CA ALA A 123 10.68 5.46 -4.40
C ALA A 123 10.78 6.75 -3.56
N GLY A 124 9.84 6.97 -2.62
CA GLY A 124 9.89 8.09 -1.67
C GLY A 124 11.11 8.08 -0.73
N GLY A 125 11.82 6.94 -0.62
CA GLY A 125 12.97 6.75 0.25
C GLY A 125 14.33 7.12 -0.34
N GLU A 126 14.44 7.47 -1.63
CA GLU A 126 15.74 7.70 -2.30
C GLU A 126 16.59 8.77 -1.60
N ALA A 127 15.98 9.90 -1.24
CA ALA A 127 16.67 10.98 -0.54
C ALA A 127 17.09 10.61 0.89
N LEU A 128 16.38 9.68 1.54
CA LEU A 128 16.78 9.12 2.83
C LEU A 128 17.98 8.19 2.65
N VAL A 129 17.96 7.30 1.66
CA VAL A 129 19.09 6.39 1.38
C VAL A 129 20.38 7.20 1.14
N ALA A 130 20.32 8.24 0.29
CA ALA A 130 21.47 9.12 0.05
C ALA A 130 21.97 9.82 1.34
N ALA A 131 21.06 10.23 2.22
CA ALA A 131 21.43 10.82 3.50
C ALA A 131 22.05 9.80 4.47
N LEU A 132 21.61 8.54 4.43
CA LEU A 132 22.21 7.46 5.22
C LEU A 132 23.56 7.03 4.67
N ASP A 133 23.76 7.05 3.34
CA ASP A 133 25.07 6.84 2.71
C ASP A 133 26.06 7.92 3.14
N ALA A 134 25.63 9.19 3.15
CA ALA A 134 26.44 10.31 3.63
C ALA A 134 26.77 10.19 5.13
N LEU A 135 25.81 9.77 5.95
CA LEU A 135 26.03 9.48 7.37
C LEU A 135 27.09 8.39 7.57
N ASP A 136 27.02 7.30 6.81
CA ASP A 136 27.98 6.19 6.89
C ASP A 136 29.40 6.63 6.52
N ALA A 137 29.53 7.44 5.46
CA ALA A 137 30.80 8.03 5.06
C ALA A 137 31.40 8.95 6.14
N VAL A 138 30.57 9.74 6.82
CA VAL A 138 31.01 10.59 7.93
C VAL A 138 31.35 9.74 9.16
N ALA A 139 30.57 8.69 9.45
CA ALA A 139 30.81 7.78 10.56
C ALA A 139 32.15 7.04 10.43
N ALA A 140 32.53 6.63 9.22
CA ALA A 140 33.86 6.05 8.94
C ALA A 140 34.99 7.04 9.26
N ARG A 141 34.88 8.29 8.81
CA ARG A 141 35.86 9.35 9.14
C ARG A 141 35.94 9.60 10.64
N VAL A 142 34.79 9.63 11.30
CA VAL A 142 34.75 9.79 12.76
C VAL A 142 35.44 8.61 13.43
N ARG A 143 35.21 7.36 13.02
CA ARG A 143 35.85 6.18 13.63
C ARG A 143 37.37 6.32 13.71
N ASP A 144 38.00 6.84 12.65
CA ASP A 144 39.45 7.05 12.57
C ASP A 144 39.92 8.39 13.18
N ALA A 145 39.00 9.33 13.42
CA ALA A 145 39.33 10.66 13.92
C ALA A 145 39.72 10.64 15.41
N SER A 146 40.74 11.43 15.75
CA SER A 146 41.13 11.68 17.13
C SER A 146 40.01 12.34 17.93
N VAL A 147 40.02 12.13 19.24
CA VAL A 147 39.10 12.71 20.22
C VAL A 147 39.09 14.25 20.21
N LEU A 148 40.15 14.88 19.68
CA LEU A 148 40.27 16.34 19.55
C LEU A 148 39.63 16.89 18.27
N ASP A 149 39.25 16.03 17.33
CA ASP A 149 38.68 16.45 16.04
C ASP A 149 37.20 16.83 16.17
N LYS A 150 36.96 18.00 16.77
CA LYS A 150 35.61 18.52 17.02
C LYS A 150 34.80 18.73 15.74
N ALA A 151 35.47 19.01 14.61
CA ALA A 151 34.82 19.20 13.33
C ALA A 151 34.19 17.90 12.82
N ALA A 152 34.94 16.79 12.83
CA ALA A 152 34.42 15.49 12.43
C ALA A 152 33.21 15.05 13.27
N HIS A 153 33.24 15.32 14.58
CA HIS A 153 32.12 15.00 15.48
C HIS A 153 30.89 15.88 15.19
N ALA A 154 31.07 17.17 14.90
CA ALA A 154 29.98 18.07 14.55
C ALA A 154 29.33 17.69 13.21
N ASP A 155 30.15 17.35 12.20
CA ASP A 155 29.68 16.88 10.90
C ASP A 155 28.82 15.62 11.04
N TRP A 156 29.24 14.67 11.89
CA TRP A 156 28.47 13.45 12.15
C TRP A 156 27.13 13.72 12.82
N GLN A 157 27.10 14.63 13.80
CA GLN A 157 25.85 15.03 14.44
C GLN A 157 24.89 15.70 13.45
N GLU A 158 25.38 16.52 12.53
CA GLU A 158 24.53 17.15 11.52
C GLU A 158 24.07 16.16 10.45
N ALA A 159 24.92 15.20 10.07
CA ALA A 159 24.52 14.09 9.21
C ALA A 159 23.36 13.30 9.85
N LEU A 160 23.43 12.99 11.16
CA LEU A 160 22.34 12.33 11.88
C LEU A 160 21.03 13.13 11.87
N ARG A 161 21.08 14.44 12.16
CA ARG A 161 19.88 15.29 12.10
C ARG A 161 19.31 15.36 10.69
N THR A 162 20.19 15.40 9.68
CA THR A 162 19.80 15.39 8.27
C THR A 162 19.12 14.08 7.91
N SER A 163 19.65 12.93 8.32
CA SER A 163 19.00 11.63 8.12
C SER A 163 17.63 11.56 8.79
N ALA A 164 17.47 12.10 10.00
CA ALA A 164 16.17 12.17 10.69
C ALA A 164 15.14 13.01 9.92
N ARG A 165 15.52 14.22 9.46
CA ARG A 165 14.66 15.07 8.63
C ARG A 165 14.29 14.40 7.31
N ARG A 166 15.22 13.66 6.69
CA ARG A 166 14.99 12.93 5.45
C ARG A 166 14.10 11.70 5.66
N LEU A 167 14.16 11.06 6.83
CA LEU A 167 13.24 9.99 7.20
C LEU A 167 11.81 10.52 7.33
N GLU A 168 11.62 11.67 8.00
CA GLU A 168 10.32 12.33 8.07
C GLU A 168 9.80 12.64 6.66
N ALA A 169 10.62 13.25 5.80
CA ALA A 169 10.24 13.56 4.43
C ALA A 169 9.87 12.30 3.62
N ALA A 170 10.63 11.22 3.77
CA ALA A 170 10.37 9.95 3.09
C ALA A 170 9.05 9.33 3.55
N TRP A 171 8.73 9.40 4.84
CA TRP A 171 7.45 8.94 5.36
C TRP A 171 6.26 9.75 4.80
N LEU A 172 6.38 11.07 4.75
CA LEU A 172 5.33 11.94 4.18
C LEU A 172 5.14 11.70 2.67
N ALA A 173 6.24 11.44 1.95
CA ALA A 173 6.18 11.04 0.54
C ALA A 173 5.47 9.69 0.37
N LEU A 174 5.71 8.73 1.27
CA LEU A 174 5.01 7.45 1.29
C LEU A 174 3.50 7.65 1.51
N GLU A 175 3.08 8.47 2.48
CA GLU A 175 1.66 8.77 2.70
C GLU A 175 1.00 9.42 1.47
N THR A 176 1.71 10.34 0.82
CA THR A 176 1.25 10.97 -0.43
C THR A 176 1.08 9.93 -1.54
N GLN A 177 2.05 9.02 -1.68
CA GLN A 177 2.00 7.95 -2.66
C GLN A 177 0.85 6.97 -2.39
N VAL A 178 0.51 6.70 -1.13
CA VAL A 178 -0.67 5.89 -0.77
C VAL A 178 -1.97 6.56 -1.23
N ALA A 179 -2.08 7.89 -1.07
CA ALA A 179 -3.22 8.64 -1.58
C ALA A 179 -3.25 8.68 -3.13
N ASP A 180 -2.10 8.65 -3.79
CA ASP A 180 -2.02 8.50 -5.25
C ASP A 180 -2.44 7.10 -5.72
N GLU A 181 -2.11 6.04 -4.97
CA GLU A 181 -2.62 4.69 -5.25
C GLU A 181 -4.15 4.65 -5.13
N GLN A 182 -4.71 5.25 -4.08
CA GLN A 182 -6.16 5.32 -3.92
C GLN A 182 -6.83 5.94 -5.17
N ARG A 183 -6.30 7.07 -5.65
CA ARG A 183 -6.82 7.76 -6.83
C ARG A 183 -6.70 6.90 -8.09
N ARG A 184 -5.57 6.22 -8.28
CA ARG A 184 -5.36 5.31 -9.44
C ARG A 184 -6.36 4.16 -9.45
N TRP A 185 -6.58 3.52 -8.32
CA TRP A 185 -7.48 2.38 -8.23
C TRP A 185 -8.97 2.75 -8.18
N ALA A 186 -9.30 4.01 -7.91
CA ALA A 186 -10.70 4.47 -7.87
C ALA A 186 -11.43 4.20 -9.19
N GLU A 187 -10.81 4.50 -10.33
CA GLU A 187 -11.41 4.29 -11.65
C GLU A 187 -11.72 2.81 -11.94
N GLU A 188 -10.79 1.92 -11.56
CA GLU A 188 -10.97 0.48 -11.73
C GLU A 188 -12.05 -0.08 -10.80
N ILE A 189 -12.06 0.37 -9.53
CA ILE A 189 -13.10 0.00 -8.56
C ILE A 189 -14.48 0.46 -9.06
N ASP A 190 -14.56 1.66 -9.64
CA ASP A 190 -15.79 2.21 -10.23
C ASP A 190 -16.23 1.46 -11.49
N ALA A 191 -15.29 0.98 -12.31
CA ALA A 191 -15.59 0.11 -13.44
C ALA A 191 -16.21 -1.22 -12.96
N VAL A 192 -15.68 -1.81 -11.89
CA VAL A 192 -16.26 -3.01 -11.26
C VAL A 192 -17.65 -2.71 -10.68
N ALA A 193 -17.83 -1.56 -10.03
CA ALA A 193 -19.12 -1.15 -9.46
C ALA A 193 -20.20 -0.90 -10.52
N ARG A 194 -19.80 -0.54 -11.74
CA ARG A 194 -20.72 -0.37 -12.89
C ARG A 194 -21.01 -1.66 -13.64
N TRP A 195 -20.38 -2.78 -13.27
CA TRP A 195 -20.58 -4.05 -13.93
C TRP A 195 -22.07 -4.45 -13.91
N ARG A 196 -22.58 -4.84 -15.08
CA ARG A 196 -23.93 -5.35 -15.26
C ARG A 196 -23.82 -6.80 -15.76
N PRO A 197 -24.62 -7.74 -15.22
CA PRO A 197 -24.70 -9.07 -15.80
C PRO A 197 -25.26 -8.97 -17.22
N SER A 198 -24.64 -9.69 -18.16
CA SER A 198 -25.20 -9.82 -19.50
C SER A 198 -26.50 -10.60 -19.43
N LEU A 199 -27.61 -9.98 -19.86
CA LEU A 199 -28.94 -10.60 -19.91
C LEU A 199 -29.15 -11.47 -21.17
N TRP A 200 -28.17 -11.46 -22.08
CA TRP A 200 -28.19 -12.25 -23.32
C TRP A 200 -28.58 -13.72 -23.16
N PRO A 201 -28.02 -14.50 -22.21
CA PRO A 201 -28.43 -15.90 -22.04
C PRO A 201 -29.89 -16.03 -21.60
N LEU A 202 -30.41 -15.08 -20.81
CA LEU A 202 -31.83 -15.06 -20.44
C LEU A 202 -32.69 -14.78 -21.67
N ILE A 203 -32.31 -13.77 -22.47
CA ILE A 203 -33.02 -13.40 -23.70
C ILE A 203 -33.00 -14.56 -24.70
N ALA A 204 -31.83 -15.17 -24.93
CA ALA A 204 -31.67 -16.29 -25.85
C ALA A 204 -32.52 -17.50 -25.46
N LEU A 205 -32.76 -17.72 -24.15
CA LEU A 205 -33.65 -18.78 -23.66
C LEU A 205 -35.13 -18.39 -23.72
N TRP A 206 -35.47 -17.15 -23.36
CA TRP A 206 -36.86 -16.67 -23.31
C TRP A 206 -37.46 -16.48 -24.70
N THR A 207 -36.65 -16.04 -25.67
CA THR A 207 -37.11 -15.78 -27.04
C THR A 207 -37.77 -17.00 -27.70
N PRO A 208 -37.13 -18.19 -27.78
CA PRO A 208 -37.76 -19.37 -28.36
C PRO A 208 -38.97 -19.85 -27.55
N LEU A 209 -38.93 -19.76 -26.22
CA LEU A 209 -40.07 -20.12 -25.37
C LEU A 209 -41.29 -19.22 -25.63
N ALA A 210 -41.07 -17.91 -25.73
CA ALA A 210 -42.12 -16.95 -26.07
C ALA A 210 -42.72 -17.22 -27.46
N ILE A 211 -41.87 -17.52 -28.45
CA ILE A 211 -42.32 -17.88 -29.81
C ILE A 211 -43.22 -19.13 -29.77
N VAL A 212 -42.81 -20.17 -29.04
CA VAL A 212 -43.61 -21.40 -28.90
C VAL A 212 -44.94 -21.13 -28.19
N LEU A 213 -44.95 -20.34 -27.12
CA LEU A 213 -46.17 -20.00 -26.39
C LEU A 213 -47.14 -19.17 -27.25
N VAL A 214 -46.63 -18.20 -28.01
CA VAL A 214 -47.44 -17.40 -28.94
C VAL A 214 -48.02 -18.28 -30.03
N TRP A 215 -47.22 -19.16 -30.62
CA TRP A 215 -47.69 -20.11 -31.64
C TRP A 215 -48.78 -21.03 -31.06
N LEU A 216 -48.59 -21.55 -29.85
CA LEU A 216 -49.58 -22.41 -29.19
C LEU A 216 -50.89 -21.66 -28.93
N GLY A 217 -50.81 -20.40 -28.49
CA GLY A 217 -51.97 -19.53 -28.29
C GLY A 217 -52.73 -19.23 -29.59
N LEU A 218 -52.01 -19.01 -30.70
CA LEU A 218 -52.61 -18.83 -32.03
C LEU A 218 -53.33 -20.09 -32.52
N VAL A 219 -52.77 -21.27 -32.26
CA VAL A 219 -53.39 -22.56 -32.59
C VAL A 219 -54.64 -22.80 -31.74
N LEU A 220 -54.58 -22.57 -30.43
CA LEU A 220 -55.73 -22.74 -29.51
C LEU A 220 -56.83 -21.69 -29.75
N GLY A 221 -56.47 -20.47 -30.16
CA GLY A 221 -57.41 -19.41 -30.52
C GLY A 221 -58.05 -19.55 -31.90
N GLY A 222 -57.66 -20.57 -32.69
CA GLY A 222 -58.21 -20.84 -34.01
C GLY A 222 -57.72 -19.94 -35.14
N TYR A 223 -56.68 -19.12 -34.90
CA TYR A 223 -56.11 -18.22 -35.91
C TYR A 223 -55.14 -18.92 -36.86
N VAL A 224 -54.59 -20.09 -36.47
CA VAL A 224 -53.66 -20.89 -37.27
C VAL A 224 -54.08 -22.37 -37.19
N PRO A 225 -54.05 -23.15 -38.29
CA PRO A 225 -54.43 -24.56 -38.27
C PRO A 225 -53.52 -25.37 -37.33
N ALA A 226 -54.14 -26.19 -36.47
CA ALA A 226 -53.41 -27.08 -35.59
C ALA A 226 -52.68 -28.16 -36.41
N PRO A 227 -51.40 -28.44 -36.13
CA PRO A 227 -50.71 -29.52 -36.82
C PRO A 227 -51.33 -30.88 -36.48
N ALA A 228 -51.31 -31.79 -37.45
CA ALA A 228 -52.09 -33.04 -37.44
C ALA A 228 -51.90 -33.92 -36.19
N TRP A 229 -50.70 -33.91 -35.60
CA TRP A 229 -50.39 -34.67 -34.38
C TRP A 229 -51.00 -34.06 -33.10
N LEU A 230 -51.25 -32.75 -33.07
CA LEU A 230 -51.88 -32.05 -31.95
C LEU A 230 -53.41 -32.11 -32.05
N ALA A 231 -53.94 -32.00 -33.28
CA ALA A 231 -55.37 -32.18 -33.57
C ALA A 231 -55.86 -33.59 -33.15
N ALA A 232 -55.11 -34.63 -33.53
CA ALA A 232 -55.41 -36.01 -33.17
C ALA A 232 -55.44 -36.29 -31.64
N ARG A 233 -54.80 -35.45 -30.83
CA ARG A 233 -54.66 -35.65 -29.37
C ARG A 233 -55.61 -34.79 -28.53
N LEU A 234 -56.12 -33.70 -29.10
CA LEU A 234 -57.06 -32.78 -28.44
C LEU A 234 -58.52 -32.97 -28.88
N GLY A 235 -58.80 -33.85 -29.84
CA GLY A 235 -60.17 -34.25 -30.22
C GLY A 235 -60.91 -33.21 -31.07
N PHE A 236 -60.15 -32.45 -31.88
CA PHE A 236 -60.70 -31.65 -32.99
C PHE A 236 -60.79 -32.49 -34.27
#